data_AF-A0A523CC68-F1
#
_entry.id   AF-A0A523CC68-F1
#
_cell.length_a   1.000
_cell.length_b   1.000
_cell.length_c   1.000
_cell.angle_alpha   90.00
_cell.angle_beta   90.00
_cell.angle_gamma   90.00
#
_symmetry.space_group_name_H-M   'P 1'
#
loop_
_entity.id
_entity.type
_entity.pdbx_description
1 polymer ?
#
loop_
_entity_poly.entity_id
_entity_poly.type
_entity_poly.pdbx_seq_one_letter_code
_entity_poly.pdbx_strand_id
1 'polypeptide(L)'
;MLKRVRQLLVIAAAVGLALVAFALAAHSSFSVGPVTVGAAFHPGVGRTTLALPPFGSVDARTHDAPMQVELRLEDVAISEIQRWVAEGVPTGDTIDTLRSQLMSGLRLTYALGVFAAALTCGLMLLASRMKPRRAALVVGTLVSALVLVGVWGALAFDEGAFAQPTYRGALTYAPGFVSTVQERLINVGELRDTVRAVAGDLASYYGTSQVFASGGAMPGTVRVLHISDTHLDPVGGELAIQLAEAFDVAFVLHTGDINVYGTSFEASAAVAALDESRPLVFVPGNHDSPAVTRALAGLEGVTVLENTSTVV
;
A
#
# COMPACT_ATOMS: atom_id res chain seq x y z
N MET A 1 -47.97 34.72 -8.46
CA MET A 1 -46.88 33.84 -8.97
C MET A 1 -45.49 34.26 -8.50
N LEU A 2 -45.05 35.52 -8.66
CA LEU A 2 -43.66 35.94 -8.38
C LEU A 2 -43.10 35.56 -7.00
N LYS A 3 -43.89 35.65 -5.92
CA LYS A 3 -43.43 35.32 -4.55
C LYS A 3 -43.10 33.84 -4.36
N ARG A 4 -43.84 32.93 -5.03
CA ARG A 4 -43.57 31.48 -4.99
C ARG A 4 -42.34 31.14 -5.83
N VAL A 5 -42.22 31.75 -7.01
CA VAL A 5 -41.04 31.60 -7.88
C VAL A 5 -39.77 32.04 -7.15
N ARG A 6 -39.79 33.21 -6.49
CA ARG A 6 -38.65 33.69 -5.69
C ARG A 6 -38.28 32.73 -4.56
N GLN A 7 -39.26 32.13 -3.90
CA GLN A 7 -39.01 31.15 -2.84
C GLN A 7 -38.38 29.86 -3.37
N LEU A 8 -38.85 29.37 -4.51
CA LEU A 8 -38.25 28.20 -5.16
C LEU A 8 -36.81 28.46 -5.60
N LEU A 9 -36.53 29.64 -6.17
CA LEU A 9 -35.17 30.03 -6.55
C LEU A 9 -34.23 30.11 -5.34
N VAL A 10 -34.69 30.67 -4.22
CA VAL A 10 -33.91 30.72 -2.98
C VAL A 10 -33.62 29.33 -2.43
N ILE A 11 -34.61 28.42 -2.46
CA ILE A 11 -34.42 27.04 -2.02
C ILE A 11 -33.42 26.31 -2.94
N ALA A 12 -33.57 26.45 -4.26
CA ALA A 12 -32.64 25.85 -5.22
C ALA A 12 -31.21 26.35 -5.03
N ALA A 13 -31.03 27.67 -4.82
CA ALA A 13 -29.73 28.25 -4.56
C ALA A 13 -29.14 27.77 -3.21
N ALA A 14 -29.96 27.67 -2.16
CA ALA A 14 -29.53 27.16 -0.86
C ALA A 14 -29.11 25.68 -0.92
N VAL A 15 -29.86 24.85 -1.65
CA VAL A 15 -29.51 23.43 -1.87
C VAL A 15 -28.24 23.32 -2.71
N GLY A 16 -28.12 24.10 -3.79
CA GLY A 16 -26.91 24.11 -4.62
C GLY A 16 -25.67 24.49 -3.83
N LEU A 17 -25.74 25.56 -3.02
CA LEU A 17 -24.63 25.97 -2.16
C LEU A 17 -24.32 24.93 -1.08
N ALA A 18 -25.34 24.25 -0.55
CA ALA A 18 -25.16 23.19 0.42
C ALA A 18 -24.45 21.97 -0.16
N LEU A 19 -24.70 21.61 -1.42
CA LEU A 19 -23.97 20.53 -2.12
C LEU A 19 -22.52 20.91 -2.38
N VAL A 20 -22.24 22.17 -2.69
CA VAL A 20 -20.86 22.67 -2.79
C VAL A 20 -20.15 22.62 -1.43
N ALA A 21 -20.83 23.06 -0.36
CA ALA A 21 -20.30 22.98 0.99
C ALA A 21 -20.07 21.53 1.43
N PHE A 22 -20.96 20.60 1.04
CA PHE A 22 -20.75 19.17 1.24
C PHE A 22 -19.45 18.71 0.59
N ALA A 23 -19.27 18.95 -0.70
CA ALA A 23 -18.09 18.49 -1.45
C ALA A 23 -16.77 19.06 -0.90
N LEU A 24 -16.79 20.30 -0.39
CA LEU A 24 -15.60 20.94 0.20
C LEU A 24 -15.28 20.45 1.62
N ALA A 25 -16.31 20.09 2.40
CA ALA A 25 -16.14 19.72 3.81
C ALA A 25 -16.11 18.21 4.05
N ALA A 26 -16.55 17.41 3.08
CA ALA A 26 -16.52 15.95 3.15
C ALA A 26 -15.10 15.41 2.85
N HIS A 27 -14.10 15.97 3.52
CA HIS A 27 -12.70 15.57 3.43
C HIS A 27 -12.07 15.56 4.83
N SER A 28 -11.32 14.50 5.16
CA SER A 28 -10.58 14.41 6.42
C SER A 28 -9.47 13.36 6.34
N SER A 29 -8.40 13.57 7.10
CA SER A 29 -7.33 12.60 7.31
C SER A 29 -7.51 11.89 8.65
N PHE A 30 -7.31 10.57 8.67
CA PHE A 30 -7.34 9.76 9.88
C PHE A 30 -6.37 8.59 9.80
N SER A 31 -5.91 8.11 10.95
CA SER A 31 -4.99 6.98 11.04
C SER A 31 -5.74 5.65 11.05
N VAL A 32 -5.25 4.70 10.26
CA VAL A 32 -5.71 3.31 10.20
C VAL A 32 -4.49 2.44 10.45
N GLY A 33 -4.26 2.07 11.71
CA GLY A 33 -2.99 1.46 12.13
C GLY A 33 -1.79 2.34 11.75
N PRO A 34 -0.77 1.81 11.06
CA PRO A 34 0.46 2.53 10.74
C PRO A 34 0.33 3.45 9.52
N VAL A 35 -0.85 3.53 8.90
CA VAL A 35 -1.06 4.37 7.71
C VAL A 35 -2.00 5.53 8.01
N THR A 36 -1.70 6.69 7.43
CA THR A 36 -2.62 7.83 7.42
C THR A 36 -3.35 7.85 6.09
N VAL A 37 -4.68 7.81 6.18
CA VAL A 37 -5.59 7.79 5.03
C VAL A 37 -6.36 9.11 4.98
N GLY A 38 -6.21 9.83 3.88
CA GLY A 38 -7.09 10.94 3.51
C GLY A 38 -8.34 10.40 2.82
N ALA A 39 -9.52 10.69 3.36
CA ALA A 39 -10.80 10.35 2.72
C ALA A 39 -11.45 11.60 2.16
N ALA A 40 -12.11 11.47 1.00
CA ALA A 40 -12.97 12.51 0.44
C ALA A 40 -14.22 11.92 -0.23
N PHE A 41 -15.33 12.66 -0.18
CA PHE A 41 -16.58 12.31 -0.85
C PHE A 41 -17.00 13.41 -1.83
N HIS A 42 -17.15 13.04 -3.10
CA HIS A 42 -17.51 13.97 -4.17
C HIS A 42 -18.83 13.55 -4.83
N PRO A 43 -19.74 14.47 -5.17
CA PRO A 43 -20.89 14.13 -6.00
C PRO A 43 -20.43 13.55 -7.35
N GLY A 44 -20.92 12.37 -7.73
CA GLY A 44 -20.40 11.69 -8.92
C GLY A 44 -21.07 10.35 -9.21
N VAL A 45 -20.44 9.56 -10.07
CA VAL A 45 -20.82 8.16 -10.28
C VAL A 45 -20.26 7.31 -9.15
N GLY A 46 -21.02 6.29 -8.73
CA GLY A 46 -20.65 5.38 -7.65
C GLY A 46 -19.35 4.62 -7.94
N ARG A 47 -18.25 5.19 -7.46
CA ARG A 47 -16.89 4.75 -7.72
C ARG A 47 -16.07 4.95 -6.47
N THR A 48 -15.19 4.00 -6.20
CA THR A 48 -14.14 4.15 -5.20
C THR A 48 -12.80 4.25 -5.89
N THR A 49 -12.06 5.30 -5.56
CA THR A 49 -10.71 5.57 -6.03
C THR A 49 -9.75 5.41 -4.85
N LEU A 50 -8.80 4.50 -4.95
CA LEU A 50 -7.69 4.37 -4.01
C LEU A 50 -6.44 4.99 -4.65
N ALA A 51 -6.08 6.19 -4.22
CA ALA A 51 -4.86 6.88 -4.63
C ALA A 51 -3.70 6.44 -3.73
N LEU A 52 -2.62 5.98 -4.36
CA LEU A 52 -1.38 5.55 -3.73
C LEU A 52 -0.22 6.37 -4.33
N PRO A 53 -0.08 7.66 -4.00
CA PRO A 53 1.04 8.46 -4.48
C PRO A 53 2.38 7.90 -3.98
N PRO A 54 3.46 7.92 -4.79
CA PRO A 54 3.54 8.35 -6.19
C PRO A 54 3.16 7.26 -7.22
N PHE A 55 2.82 6.05 -6.77
CA PHE A 55 2.62 4.86 -7.61
C PHE A 55 1.40 4.96 -8.53
N GLY A 56 0.40 5.74 -8.17
CA GLY A 56 -0.76 6.01 -9.02
C GLY A 56 -2.08 5.79 -8.30
N SER A 57 -3.07 5.24 -8.99
CA SER A 57 -4.39 4.98 -8.40
C SER A 57 -5.05 3.71 -8.91
N VAL A 58 -5.95 3.17 -8.09
CA VAL A 58 -6.81 2.01 -8.40
C VAL A 58 -8.25 2.47 -8.33
N ASP A 59 -8.98 2.36 -9.43
CA ASP A 59 -10.38 2.78 -9.54
C ASP A 59 -11.31 1.58 -9.73
N ALA A 60 -12.40 1.50 -8.97
CA ALA A 60 -13.45 0.48 -9.14
C ALA A 60 -14.85 1.07 -9.02
N ARG A 61 -15.79 0.61 -9.85
CA ARG A 61 -17.22 0.96 -9.73
C ARG A 61 -17.84 0.07 -8.65
N THR A 62 -17.86 0.57 -7.43
CA THR A 62 -18.20 -0.22 -6.23
C THR A 62 -19.66 -0.10 -5.81
N HIS A 63 -20.38 0.92 -6.23
CA HIS A 63 -21.77 1.14 -5.79
C HIS A 63 -22.54 1.96 -6.83
N ASP A 64 -23.86 2.05 -6.68
CA ASP A 64 -24.72 2.83 -7.60
C ASP A 64 -25.15 4.19 -7.05
N ALA A 65 -24.81 4.50 -5.78
CA ALA A 65 -25.16 5.79 -5.21
C ALA A 65 -24.42 6.94 -5.93
N PRO A 66 -25.04 8.14 -6.06
CA PRO A 66 -24.48 9.27 -6.80
C PRO A 66 -23.36 10.00 -6.04
N MET A 67 -22.34 9.25 -5.63
CA MET A 67 -21.21 9.72 -4.83
C MET A 67 -19.95 8.97 -5.28
N GLN A 68 -18.83 9.68 -5.38
CA GLN A 68 -17.51 9.08 -5.51
C GLN A 68 -16.84 9.11 -4.15
N VAL A 69 -16.18 7.99 -3.81
CA VAL A 69 -15.35 7.85 -2.62
C VAL A 69 -13.90 7.87 -3.05
N GLU A 70 -13.11 8.80 -2.51
CA GLU A 70 -11.68 8.86 -2.75
C GLU A 70 -10.95 8.56 -1.43
N LEU A 71 -10.06 7.57 -1.47
CA LEU A 71 -9.16 7.22 -0.38
C LEU A 71 -7.75 7.46 -0.88
N ARG A 72 -6.97 8.26 -0.14
CA ARG A 72 -5.60 8.60 -0.49
C ARG A 72 -4.67 8.16 0.63
N LEU A 73 -3.63 7.43 0.28
CA LEU A 73 -2.53 7.18 1.20
C LEU A 73 -1.71 8.48 1.33
N GLU A 74 -1.66 9.03 2.53
CA GLU A 74 -0.97 10.30 2.81
C GLU A 74 0.39 10.07 3.45
N ASP A 75 0.46 9.16 4.42
CA ASP A 75 1.68 8.86 5.15
C ASP A 75 1.70 7.41 5.64
N VAL A 76 2.90 6.89 5.87
CA VAL A 76 3.15 5.54 6.36
C VAL A 76 4.19 5.62 7.47
N ALA A 77 3.78 5.24 8.69
CA ALA A 77 4.66 5.16 9.85
C ALA A 77 5.57 3.93 9.74
N ILE A 78 6.72 4.10 9.06
CA ILE A 78 7.71 3.02 8.83
C ILE A 78 8.17 2.37 10.15
N SER A 79 8.33 3.16 11.21
CA SER A 79 8.70 2.66 12.54
C SER A 79 7.66 1.71 13.14
N GLU A 80 6.38 1.91 12.86
CA GLU A 80 5.32 1.00 13.31
C GLU A 80 5.27 -0.27 12.47
N ILE A 81 5.52 -0.16 11.16
CA ILE A 81 5.66 -1.33 10.28
C ILE A 81 6.83 -2.21 10.73
N GLN A 82 7.99 -1.63 11.02
CA GLN A 82 9.16 -2.36 11.52
C GLN A 82 8.85 -3.08 12.83
N ARG A 83 8.09 -2.46 13.73
CA ARG A 83 7.64 -3.09 14.97
C ARG A 83 6.69 -4.27 14.70
N TRP A 84 5.77 -4.15 13.75
CA TRP A 84 4.88 -5.26 13.35
C TRP A 84 5.65 -6.42 12.72
N VAL A 85 6.71 -6.15 11.97
CA VAL A 85 7.60 -7.17 11.43
C VAL A 85 8.38 -7.88 12.54
N ALA A 86 8.86 -7.13 13.54
CA ALA A 86 9.63 -7.67 14.67
C ALA A 86 8.78 -8.44 15.70
N GLU A 87 7.55 -7.98 15.99
CA GLU A 87 6.65 -8.55 17.00
C GLU A 87 5.72 -9.64 16.42
N GLY A 88 5.73 -9.82 15.10
CA GLY A 88 4.89 -10.77 14.37
C GLY A 88 3.68 -10.09 13.70
N VAL A 89 3.39 -10.50 12.47
CA VAL A 89 2.28 -9.95 11.66
C VAL A 89 0.96 -10.02 12.45
N PRO A 90 0.20 -8.92 12.54
CA PRO A 90 -1.00 -8.91 13.37
C PRO A 90 -2.05 -9.94 12.92
N THR A 91 -2.64 -10.64 13.90
CA THR A 91 -3.71 -11.63 13.73
C THR A 91 -5.05 -11.01 13.28
N GLY A 92 -6.05 -11.84 12.97
CA GLY A 92 -7.36 -11.44 12.46
C GLY A 92 -8.08 -10.32 13.23
N ASP A 93 -7.93 -10.27 14.55
CA ASP A 93 -8.49 -9.20 15.42
C ASP A 93 -7.98 -7.79 15.04
N THR A 94 -6.76 -7.72 14.50
CA THR A 94 -6.17 -6.45 14.07
C THR A 94 -6.76 -6.00 12.75
N ILE A 95 -7.06 -6.93 11.82
CA ILE A 95 -7.73 -6.60 10.55
C ILE A 95 -9.12 -6.02 10.83
N ASP A 96 -9.87 -6.61 11.75
CA ASP A 96 -11.19 -6.07 12.15
C ASP A 96 -11.06 -4.69 12.80
N THR A 97 -10.00 -4.48 13.60
CA THR A 97 -9.71 -3.18 14.19
C THR A 97 -9.41 -2.14 13.11
N LEU A 98 -8.56 -2.47 12.12
CA LEU A 98 -8.25 -1.58 10.99
C LEU A 98 -9.50 -1.27 10.16
N ARG A 99 -10.32 -2.30 9.88
CA ARG A 99 -11.60 -2.12 9.19
C ARG A 99 -12.51 -1.17 9.96
N SER A 100 -12.60 -1.32 11.29
CA SER A 100 -13.43 -0.47 12.13
C SER A 100 -12.92 0.98 12.17
N GLN A 101 -11.60 1.20 12.19
CA GLN A 101 -10.97 2.52 12.14
C GLN A 101 -11.26 3.21 10.80
N LEU A 102 -11.09 2.49 9.69
CA LEU A 102 -11.41 2.99 8.35
C LEU A 102 -12.89 3.37 8.23
N MET A 103 -13.79 2.48 8.67
CA MET A 103 -15.24 2.75 8.60
C MET A 103 -15.65 3.91 9.50
N SER A 104 -15.03 4.05 10.68
CA SER A 104 -15.30 5.16 11.60
C SER A 104 -14.80 6.49 11.03
N GLY A 105 -13.61 6.49 10.42
CA GLY A 105 -13.07 7.63 9.70
C GLY A 105 -13.99 8.08 8.57
N LEU A 106 -14.39 7.15 7.69
CA LEU A 106 -15.30 7.45 6.58
C LEU A 106 -16.66 7.99 7.04
N ARG A 107 -17.24 7.42 8.11
CA ARG A 107 -18.49 7.93 8.70
C ARG A 107 -18.33 9.35 9.22
N LEU A 108 -17.20 9.65 9.86
CA LEU A 108 -16.90 10.99 10.37
C LEU A 108 -16.75 11.99 9.21
N THR A 109 -15.96 11.65 8.18
CA THR A 109 -15.79 12.48 6.98
C THR A 109 -17.13 12.80 6.32
N TYR A 110 -17.98 11.78 6.15
CA TYR A 110 -19.31 11.95 5.57
C TYR A 110 -20.20 12.83 6.44
N ALA A 111 -20.20 12.59 7.76
CA ALA A 111 -20.97 13.38 8.72
C ALA A 111 -20.56 14.86 8.73
N LEU A 112 -19.25 15.16 8.62
CA LEU A 112 -18.74 16.52 8.48
C LEU A 112 -19.29 17.20 7.21
N GLY A 113 -19.30 16.50 6.09
CA GLY A 113 -19.93 16.96 4.85
C GLY A 113 -21.42 17.28 5.01
N VAL A 114 -22.19 16.35 5.58
CA VAL A 114 -23.64 16.54 5.83
C VAL A 114 -23.88 17.72 6.78
N PHE A 115 -23.07 17.86 7.82
CA PHE A 115 -23.17 18.97 8.76
C PHE A 115 -22.89 20.32 8.09
N ALA A 116 -21.83 20.41 7.29
CA ALA A 116 -21.49 21.62 6.54
C ALA A 116 -22.60 22.00 5.54
N ALA A 117 -23.19 21.01 4.86
CA ALA A 117 -24.33 21.21 3.96
C ALA A 117 -25.56 21.75 4.72
N ALA A 118 -25.89 21.14 5.86
CA ALA A 118 -27.03 21.54 6.69
C ALA A 118 -26.86 22.97 7.23
N LEU A 119 -25.66 23.30 7.73
CA LEU A 119 -25.31 24.61 8.25
C LEU A 119 -25.42 25.67 7.15
N THR A 120 -24.82 25.41 5.99
CA THR A 120 -24.82 26.34 4.85
C THR A 120 -26.22 26.58 4.30
N CYS A 121 -27.01 25.52 4.14
CA CYS A 121 -28.41 25.61 3.74
C CYS A 121 -29.23 26.42 4.74
N GLY A 122 -29.09 26.11 6.04
CA GLY A 122 -29.80 26.79 7.13
C GLY A 122 -29.49 28.28 7.19
N LEU A 123 -28.21 28.65 7.14
CA LEU A 123 -27.75 30.04 7.16
C LEU A 123 -28.28 30.82 5.94
N MET A 124 -28.23 30.23 4.74
CA MET A 124 -28.70 30.88 3.52
C MET A 124 -30.22 31.12 3.52
N LEU A 125 -31.00 30.14 4.00
CA LEU A 125 -32.45 30.27 4.11
C LEU A 125 -32.86 31.28 5.18
N LEU A 126 -32.11 31.36 6.28
CA LEU A 126 -32.33 32.36 7.33
C LEU A 126 -31.97 33.77 6.85
N ALA A 127 -30.83 33.94 6.17
CA ALA A 127 -30.41 35.21 5.55
C ALA A 127 -31.44 35.71 4.53
N SER A 128 -32.11 34.79 3.83
CA SER A 128 -33.21 35.08 2.90
C SER A 128 -34.54 35.43 3.58
N ARG A 129 -34.54 35.58 4.92
CA ARG A 129 -35.71 35.87 5.78
C ARG A 129 -36.84 34.86 5.61
N MET A 130 -36.52 33.59 5.34
CA MET A 130 -37.51 32.53 5.26
C MET A 130 -38.01 32.17 6.66
N LYS A 131 -39.29 31.81 6.81
CA LYS A 131 -39.85 31.43 8.12
C LYS A 131 -39.10 30.20 8.67
N PRO A 132 -38.70 30.19 9.97
CA PRO A 132 -37.83 29.17 10.53
C PRO A 132 -38.40 27.75 10.39
N ARG A 133 -39.72 27.59 10.56
CA ARG A 133 -40.39 26.28 10.34
C ARG A 133 -40.21 25.74 8.91
N ARG A 134 -40.22 26.61 7.89
CA ARG A 134 -40.01 26.20 6.50
C ARG A 134 -38.53 25.93 6.23
N ALA A 135 -37.64 26.74 6.79
CA ALA A 135 -36.20 26.52 6.66
C ALA A 135 -35.80 25.17 7.28
N ALA A 136 -36.32 24.86 8.48
CA ALA A 136 -36.12 23.56 9.13
C ALA A 136 -36.64 22.38 8.29
N LEU A 137 -37.78 22.51 7.62
CA LEU A 137 -38.28 21.47 6.71
C LEU A 137 -37.35 21.26 5.50
N VAL A 138 -36.85 22.34 4.89
CA VAL A 138 -35.92 22.24 3.75
C VAL A 138 -34.57 21.65 4.17
N VAL A 139 -34.02 22.08 5.30
CA VAL A 139 -32.78 21.52 5.84
C VAL A 139 -32.97 20.06 6.24
N GLY A 140 -34.07 19.73 6.92
CA GLY A 140 -34.38 18.35 7.33
C GLY A 140 -34.52 17.42 6.13
N THR A 141 -35.25 17.84 5.10
CA THR A 141 -35.38 17.05 3.85
C THR A 141 -34.05 16.88 3.13
N LEU A 142 -33.21 17.92 3.06
CA LEU A 142 -31.85 17.82 2.50
C LEU A 142 -30.98 16.83 3.28
N VAL A 143 -30.95 16.93 4.61
CA VAL A 143 -30.17 16.04 5.48
C VAL A 143 -30.64 14.60 5.34
N SER A 144 -31.96 14.37 5.38
CA SER A 144 -32.51 13.02 5.18
C SER A 144 -32.15 12.46 3.81
N ALA A 145 -32.20 13.27 2.75
CA ALA A 145 -31.80 12.84 1.42
C ALA A 145 -30.31 12.46 1.35
N LEU A 146 -29.43 13.27 1.94
CA LEU A 146 -27.99 12.95 2.01
C LEU A 146 -27.74 11.67 2.80
N VAL A 147 -28.35 11.51 3.98
CA VAL A 147 -28.23 10.29 4.79
C VAL A 147 -28.70 9.06 4.01
N LEU A 148 -29.81 9.16 3.27
CA LEU A 148 -30.29 8.07 2.42
C LEU A 148 -29.31 7.71 1.30
N VAL A 149 -28.68 8.70 0.67
CA VAL A 149 -27.62 8.48 -0.33
C VAL A 149 -26.42 7.76 0.28
N GLY A 150 -25.96 8.18 1.47
CA GLY A 150 -24.86 7.52 2.17
C GLY A 150 -25.18 6.09 2.57
N VAL A 151 -26.38 5.84 3.10
CA VAL A 151 -26.84 4.49 3.47
C VAL A 151 -26.98 3.60 2.24
N TRP A 152 -27.52 4.11 1.14
CA TRP A 152 -27.59 3.38 -0.12
C TRP A 152 -26.18 3.02 -0.61
N GLY A 153 -25.25 3.98 -0.63
CA GLY A 153 -23.86 3.72 -1.02
C GLY A 153 -23.20 2.62 -0.19
N ALA A 154 -23.45 2.60 1.12
CA ALA A 154 -22.91 1.58 2.02
C ALA A 154 -23.55 0.20 1.85
N LEU A 155 -24.86 0.13 1.60
CA LEU A 155 -25.58 -1.14 1.42
C LEU A 155 -25.37 -1.75 0.03
N ALA A 156 -25.21 -0.91 -0.99
CA ALA A 156 -24.96 -1.32 -2.37
C ALA A 156 -23.46 -1.44 -2.69
N PHE A 157 -22.60 -1.46 -1.66
CA PHE A 157 -21.17 -1.58 -1.84
C PHE A 157 -20.79 -3.01 -2.22
N ASP A 158 -20.23 -3.18 -3.40
CA ASP A 158 -19.69 -4.44 -3.92
C ASP A 158 -18.17 -4.48 -3.75
N GLU A 159 -17.71 -5.30 -2.80
CA GLU A 159 -16.29 -5.59 -2.59
C GLU A 159 -15.67 -6.29 -3.82
N GLY A 160 -16.46 -7.09 -4.55
CA GLY A 160 -16.05 -7.82 -5.75
C GLY A 160 -15.70 -6.93 -6.94
N ALA A 161 -16.11 -5.65 -6.94
CA ALA A 161 -15.76 -4.70 -7.97
C ALA A 161 -14.23 -4.46 -8.09
N PHE A 162 -13.49 -4.72 -7.02
CA PHE A 162 -12.02 -4.67 -7.02
C PHE A 162 -11.35 -5.89 -7.66
N ALA A 163 -12.12 -6.88 -8.12
CA ALA A 163 -11.58 -7.99 -8.92
C ALA A 163 -11.21 -7.55 -10.35
N GLN A 164 -11.83 -6.48 -10.86
CA GLN A 164 -11.51 -5.89 -12.16
C GLN A 164 -11.30 -4.37 -12.05
N PRO A 165 -10.28 -3.92 -11.30
CA PRO A 165 -10.07 -2.50 -11.11
C PRO A 165 -9.35 -1.89 -12.32
N THR A 166 -9.53 -0.58 -12.49
CA THR A 166 -8.78 0.20 -13.46
C THR A 166 -7.56 0.81 -12.78
N TYR A 167 -6.37 0.35 -13.17
CA TYR A 167 -5.11 0.90 -12.70
C TYR A 167 -4.69 2.13 -13.51
N ARG A 168 -4.05 3.09 -12.83
CA ARG A 168 -3.44 4.28 -13.45
C ARG A 168 -2.07 4.55 -12.84
N GLY A 169 -1.19 5.18 -13.61
CA GLY A 169 0.18 5.48 -13.18
C GLY A 169 1.09 4.24 -13.21
N ALA A 170 2.11 4.22 -12.35
CA ALA A 170 3.04 3.09 -12.23
C ALA A 170 2.34 1.79 -11.80
N LEU A 171 1.22 1.89 -11.07
CA LEU A 171 0.38 0.74 -10.70
C LEU A 171 -0.20 -0.03 -11.89
N THR A 172 -0.21 0.53 -13.10
CA THR A 172 -0.64 -0.18 -14.32
C THR A 172 0.20 -1.44 -14.56
N TYR A 173 1.46 -1.45 -14.11
CA TYR A 173 2.36 -2.59 -14.26
C TYR A 173 2.30 -3.57 -13.07
N ALA A 174 1.67 -3.18 -11.96
CA ALA A 174 1.67 -3.98 -10.73
C ALA A 174 1.00 -5.35 -10.87
N PRO A 175 -0.14 -5.54 -11.57
CA PRO A 175 -0.76 -6.87 -11.73
C PRO A 175 0.15 -7.87 -12.45
N GLY A 176 0.93 -7.40 -13.43
CA GLY A 176 1.91 -8.22 -14.14
C GLY A 176 3.03 -8.68 -13.21
N PHE A 177 3.49 -7.81 -12.31
CA PHE A 177 4.45 -8.17 -11.28
C PHE A 177 3.86 -9.16 -10.25
N VAL A 178 2.67 -8.89 -9.70
CA VAL A 178 2.06 -9.77 -8.68
C VAL A 178 1.75 -11.16 -9.22
N SER A 179 1.24 -11.27 -10.44
CA SER A 179 1.00 -12.57 -11.09
C SER A 179 2.31 -13.33 -11.34
N THR A 180 3.35 -12.63 -11.83
CA THR A 180 4.69 -13.22 -12.01
C THR A 180 5.30 -13.65 -10.68
N VAL A 181 5.12 -12.86 -9.62
CA VAL A 181 5.58 -13.16 -8.25
C VAL A 181 4.82 -14.35 -7.69
N GLN A 182 3.50 -14.44 -7.85
CA GLN A 182 2.71 -15.60 -7.40
C GLN A 182 3.08 -16.87 -8.15
N GLU A 183 3.16 -16.82 -9.49
CA GLU A 183 3.60 -17.96 -10.30
C GLU A 183 5.02 -18.40 -9.93
N ARG A 184 5.94 -17.45 -9.71
CA ARG A 184 7.31 -17.76 -9.31
C ARG A 184 7.42 -18.26 -7.88
N LEU A 185 6.69 -17.70 -6.91
CA LEU A 185 6.69 -18.16 -5.51
C LEU A 185 6.09 -19.56 -5.38
N ILE A 186 5.01 -19.85 -6.12
CA ILE A 186 4.44 -21.21 -6.19
C ILE A 186 5.47 -22.18 -6.78
N ASN A 187 6.19 -21.76 -7.82
CA ASN A 187 7.26 -22.55 -8.41
C ASN A 187 8.56 -22.60 -7.58
N VAL A 188 8.82 -21.66 -6.68
CA VAL A 188 10.00 -21.68 -5.79
C VAL A 188 9.87 -22.81 -4.76
N GLY A 189 8.65 -23.13 -4.32
CA GLY A 189 8.40 -24.34 -3.53
C GLY A 189 8.82 -25.60 -4.29
N GLU A 190 8.39 -25.74 -5.54
CA GLU A 190 8.80 -26.84 -6.42
C GLU A 190 10.29 -26.79 -6.78
N LEU A 191 10.89 -25.60 -6.92
CA LEU A 191 12.31 -25.42 -7.17
C LEU A 191 13.14 -25.84 -5.96
N ARG A 192 12.70 -25.56 -4.73
CA ARG A 192 13.37 -26.00 -3.50
C ARG A 192 13.36 -27.52 -3.39
N ASP A 193 12.25 -28.16 -3.75
CA ASP A 193 12.14 -29.61 -3.73
C ASP A 193 12.90 -30.26 -4.90
N THR A 194 12.92 -29.62 -6.07
CA THR A 194 13.71 -30.04 -7.24
C THR A 194 15.21 -29.86 -7.01
N VAL A 195 15.65 -28.75 -6.39
CA VAL A 195 17.05 -28.51 -6.04
C VAL A 195 17.50 -29.48 -4.96
N ARG A 196 16.65 -29.82 -3.97
CA ARG A 196 16.94 -30.90 -3.01
C ARG A 196 17.04 -32.26 -3.68
N ALA A 197 16.15 -32.57 -4.61
CA ALA A 197 16.16 -33.83 -5.36
C ALA A 197 17.40 -33.94 -6.26
N VAL A 198 17.72 -32.89 -7.01
CA VAL A 198 18.89 -32.80 -7.88
C VAL A 198 20.19 -32.78 -7.07
N ALA A 199 20.23 -32.09 -5.92
CA ALA A 199 21.38 -32.13 -5.01
C ALA A 199 21.54 -33.51 -4.35
N GLY A 200 20.44 -34.18 -4.00
CA GLY A 200 20.44 -35.56 -3.51
C GLY A 200 20.94 -36.56 -4.56
N ASP A 201 20.47 -36.42 -5.79
CA ASP A 201 20.86 -37.28 -6.91
C ASP A 201 22.32 -37.01 -7.33
N LEU A 202 22.77 -35.75 -7.38
CA LEU A 202 24.19 -35.41 -7.63
C LEU A 202 25.11 -35.88 -6.49
N ALA A 203 24.66 -35.80 -5.23
CA ALA A 203 25.39 -36.34 -4.08
C ALA A 203 25.49 -37.87 -4.11
N SER A 204 24.50 -38.55 -4.70
CA SER A 204 24.54 -40.01 -4.93
C SER A 204 25.46 -40.41 -6.08
N TYR A 205 25.61 -39.53 -7.09
CA TYR A 205 26.42 -39.78 -8.29
C TYR A 205 27.90 -39.45 -8.10
N TYR A 206 28.23 -38.41 -7.33
CA TYR A 206 29.60 -38.05 -6.94
C TYR A 206 29.97 -38.62 -5.56
N GLY A 207 30.00 -39.94 -5.46
CA GLY A 207 30.43 -40.65 -4.26
C GLY A 207 31.79 -40.20 -3.73
N THR A 208 31.76 -39.19 -2.85
CA THR A 208 32.61 -39.01 -1.69
C THR A 208 31.70 -38.39 -0.63
N SER A 209 31.21 -39.27 0.24
CA SER A 209 30.11 -39.11 1.20
C SER A 209 30.34 -38.09 2.33
N GLN A 210 31.19 -37.08 2.14
CA GLN A 210 31.51 -36.08 3.17
C GLN A 210 31.21 -34.63 2.79
N VAL A 211 30.86 -34.32 1.52
CA VAL A 211 30.91 -32.92 1.04
C VAL A 211 29.54 -32.21 1.03
N PHE A 212 28.42 -32.92 0.84
CA PHE A 212 27.13 -32.28 0.59
C PHE A 212 25.97 -32.73 1.49
N ALA A 213 26.18 -33.75 2.33
CA ALA A 213 25.15 -34.25 3.25
C ALA A 213 25.11 -33.48 4.59
N SER A 214 26.12 -32.68 4.91
CA SER A 214 26.05 -31.74 6.01
C SER A 214 25.49 -30.42 5.50
N GLY A 215 24.38 -29.95 6.08
CA GLY A 215 23.92 -28.56 5.89
C GLY A 215 25.01 -27.53 6.20
N GLY A 216 26.05 -27.89 6.97
CA GLY A 216 27.22 -27.06 7.25
C GLY A 216 28.32 -27.11 6.17
N ALA A 217 29.21 -26.12 6.22
CA ALA A 217 30.43 -26.06 5.41
C ALA A 217 31.37 -27.24 5.70
N MET A 218 32.18 -27.66 4.71
CA MET A 218 33.24 -28.66 4.98
C MET A 218 34.22 -28.11 6.03
N PRO A 219 34.80 -28.95 6.89
CA PRO A 219 35.82 -28.51 7.85
C PRO A 219 36.95 -27.75 7.14
N GLY A 220 37.21 -26.51 7.58
CA GLY A 220 38.24 -25.65 6.99
C GLY A 220 37.84 -24.92 5.69
N THR A 221 36.55 -24.93 5.33
CA THR A 221 36.03 -24.17 4.17
C THR A 221 35.04 -23.10 4.61
N VAL A 222 34.93 -22.04 3.81
CA VAL A 222 33.93 -20.98 3.98
C VAL A 222 32.92 -21.11 2.86
N ARG A 223 31.62 -21.06 3.19
CA ARG A 223 30.54 -21.06 2.20
C ARG A 223 30.00 -19.65 2.03
N VAL A 224 29.89 -19.22 0.78
CA VAL A 224 29.46 -17.87 0.41
C VAL A 224 28.29 -18.00 -0.56
N LEU A 225 27.23 -17.23 -0.34
CA LEU A 225 26.15 -17.11 -1.32
C LEU A 225 26.47 -15.93 -2.24
N HIS A 226 26.62 -16.19 -3.54
CA HIS A 226 26.82 -15.13 -4.54
C HIS A 226 25.53 -14.87 -5.30
N ILE A 227 25.09 -13.60 -5.31
CA ILE A 227 23.90 -13.11 -6.01
C ILE A 227 24.23 -11.84 -6.81
N SER A 228 23.40 -11.52 -7.81
CA SER A 228 23.56 -10.37 -8.69
C SER A 228 22.21 -10.03 -9.34
N ASP A 229 22.07 -8.81 -9.86
CA ASP A 229 20.97 -8.40 -10.75
C ASP A 229 19.58 -8.65 -10.13
N THR A 230 19.45 -8.38 -8.83
CA THR A 230 18.21 -8.66 -8.08
C THR A 230 17.11 -7.66 -8.40
N HIS A 231 17.44 -6.43 -8.79
CA HIS A 231 16.48 -5.42 -9.25
C HIS A 231 15.25 -5.24 -8.33
N LEU A 232 15.46 -5.35 -7.02
CA LEU A 232 14.43 -5.32 -5.98
C LEU A 232 13.33 -6.39 -6.18
N ASP A 233 13.64 -7.51 -6.82
CA ASP A 233 12.73 -8.64 -6.98
C ASP A 233 12.51 -9.33 -5.62
N PRO A 234 11.30 -9.26 -5.04
CA PRO A 234 11.04 -9.81 -3.71
C PRO A 234 11.16 -11.33 -3.68
N VAL A 235 10.95 -12.01 -4.82
CA VAL A 235 11.08 -13.47 -4.92
C VAL A 235 12.55 -13.89 -4.88
N GLY A 236 13.38 -13.23 -5.69
CA GLY A 236 14.83 -13.43 -5.67
C GLY A 236 15.44 -13.15 -4.30
N GLY A 237 15.03 -12.07 -3.64
CA GLY A 237 15.46 -11.73 -2.28
C GLY A 237 15.12 -12.83 -1.27
N GLU A 238 13.85 -13.25 -1.20
CA GLU A 238 13.40 -14.30 -0.28
C GLU A 238 14.09 -15.64 -0.54
N LEU A 239 14.29 -16.01 -1.81
CA LEU A 239 15.04 -17.21 -2.17
C LEU A 239 16.49 -17.13 -1.69
N ALA A 240 17.14 -15.97 -1.82
CA ALA A 240 18.50 -15.76 -1.34
C ALA A 240 18.60 -15.94 0.18
N ILE A 241 17.64 -15.41 0.95
CA ILE A 241 17.57 -15.58 2.41
C ILE A 241 17.43 -17.06 2.77
N GLN A 242 16.48 -17.77 2.15
CA GLN A 242 16.26 -19.20 2.42
C GLN A 242 17.45 -20.07 2.05
N LEU A 243 18.15 -19.75 0.95
CA LEU A 243 19.37 -20.45 0.55
C LEU A 243 20.53 -20.14 1.50
N ALA A 244 20.68 -18.89 1.92
CA ALA A 244 21.66 -18.52 2.92
C ALA A 244 21.44 -19.35 4.20
N GLU A 245 20.21 -19.37 4.71
CA GLU A 245 19.81 -20.14 5.89
C GLU A 245 20.05 -21.64 5.74
N ALA A 246 19.48 -22.26 4.70
CA ALA A 246 19.52 -23.70 4.50
C ALA A 246 20.94 -24.27 4.35
N PHE A 247 21.87 -23.45 3.86
CA PHE A 247 23.25 -23.85 3.63
C PHE A 247 24.24 -23.23 4.62
N ASP A 248 23.79 -22.55 5.67
CA ASP A 248 24.66 -21.97 6.71
C ASP A 248 25.83 -21.16 6.11
N VAL A 249 25.54 -20.34 5.09
CA VAL A 249 26.54 -19.48 4.45
C VAL A 249 27.09 -18.43 5.41
N ALA A 250 28.40 -18.22 5.39
CA ALA A 250 29.09 -17.28 6.28
C ALA A 250 28.75 -15.82 5.96
N PHE A 251 28.62 -15.49 4.67
CA PHE A 251 28.21 -14.17 4.20
C PHE A 251 27.59 -14.27 2.80
N VAL A 252 26.90 -13.20 2.41
CA VAL A 252 26.35 -13.02 1.06
C VAL A 252 27.24 -12.05 0.29
N LEU A 253 27.64 -12.40 -0.93
CA LEU A 253 28.30 -11.53 -1.88
C LEU A 253 27.26 -11.11 -2.92
N HIS A 254 26.92 -9.84 -2.99
CA HIS A 254 26.00 -9.30 -3.99
C HIS A 254 26.75 -8.41 -4.99
N THR A 255 26.85 -8.84 -6.25
CA THR A 255 27.65 -8.16 -7.28
C THR A 255 26.88 -7.13 -8.09
N GLY A 256 26.01 -6.38 -7.42
CA GLY A 256 25.39 -5.20 -7.99
C GLY A 256 24.05 -5.41 -8.69
N ASP A 257 23.52 -4.31 -9.19
CA ASP A 257 22.21 -4.15 -9.82
C ASP A 257 21.08 -4.56 -8.87
N ILE A 258 21.14 -4.03 -7.65
CA ILE A 258 20.09 -4.25 -6.63
C ILE A 258 18.83 -3.48 -6.98
N ASN A 259 18.94 -2.38 -7.73
CA ASN A 259 17.82 -1.52 -8.09
C ASN A 259 17.68 -1.35 -9.62
N VAL A 260 16.62 -0.66 -10.07
CA VAL A 260 16.32 -0.53 -11.51
C VAL A 260 16.65 0.86 -12.04
N TYR A 261 16.23 1.92 -11.34
CA TYR A 261 16.24 3.30 -11.86
C TYR A 261 17.22 4.26 -11.16
N GLY A 262 17.77 3.89 -10.02
CA GLY A 262 18.76 4.65 -9.25
C GLY A 262 18.16 5.65 -8.26
N THR A 263 16.87 5.56 -7.94
CA THR A 263 16.18 6.62 -7.19
C THR A 263 16.44 6.56 -5.68
N SER A 264 16.26 7.69 -4.99
CA SER A 264 16.36 7.72 -3.52
C SER A 264 15.32 6.84 -2.83
N PHE A 265 14.17 6.60 -3.47
CA PHE A 265 13.16 5.67 -2.95
C PHE A 265 13.62 4.21 -3.07
N GLU A 266 14.22 3.84 -4.20
CA GLU A 266 14.80 2.50 -4.38
C GLU A 266 15.91 2.21 -3.37
N ALA A 267 16.68 3.23 -2.94
CA ALA A 267 17.66 3.07 -1.88
C ALA A 267 17.01 2.63 -0.55
N SER A 268 15.86 3.22 -0.18
CA SER A 268 15.12 2.79 1.01
C SER A 268 14.50 1.39 0.86
N ALA A 269 14.01 1.06 -0.34
CA ALA A 269 13.49 -0.27 -0.62
C ALA A 269 14.58 -1.35 -0.58
N ALA A 270 15.78 -1.05 -1.12
CA ALA A 270 16.94 -1.92 -1.06
C ALA A 270 17.34 -2.22 0.37
N VAL A 271 17.45 -1.18 1.21
CA VAL A 271 17.74 -1.33 2.66
C VAL A 271 16.71 -2.24 3.33
N ALA A 272 15.42 -2.04 3.06
CA ALA A 272 14.35 -2.82 3.68
C ALA A 272 14.28 -4.29 3.21
N ALA A 273 14.84 -4.59 2.04
CA ALA A 273 14.85 -5.93 1.46
C ALA A 273 16.07 -6.77 1.88
N LEU A 274 17.03 -6.17 2.59
CA LEU A 274 18.22 -6.87 3.04
C LEU A 274 17.96 -7.72 4.29
N ASP A 275 18.59 -8.89 4.31
CA ASP A 275 18.68 -9.73 5.50
C ASP A 275 19.86 -9.28 6.37
N GLU A 276 19.55 -8.67 7.51
CA GLU A 276 20.54 -8.20 8.48
C GLU A 276 21.14 -9.33 9.33
N SER A 277 20.64 -10.57 9.21
CA SER A 277 21.11 -11.70 10.02
C SER A 277 22.53 -12.16 9.66
N ARG A 278 23.05 -11.75 8.49
CA ARG A 278 24.35 -12.18 7.96
C ARG A 278 25.12 -11.03 7.33
N PRO A 279 26.46 -11.08 7.37
CA PRO A 279 27.27 -10.10 6.67
C PRO A 279 26.97 -10.10 5.17
N LEU A 280 26.90 -8.90 4.59
CA LEU A 280 26.74 -8.68 3.16
C LEU A 280 27.96 -7.95 2.62
N VAL A 281 28.55 -8.49 1.56
CA VAL A 281 29.54 -7.79 0.73
C VAL A 281 28.84 -7.34 -0.54
N PHE A 282 28.72 -6.03 -0.73
CA PHE A 282 28.07 -5.44 -1.89
C PHE A 282 29.10 -4.82 -2.84
N VAL A 283 29.06 -5.21 -4.11
CA VAL A 283 29.86 -4.60 -5.18
C VAL A 283 28.88 -3.85 -6.09
N PRO A 284 28.89 -2.52 -6.12
CA PRO A 284 27.94 -1.76 -6.94
C PRO A 284 28.07 -2.08 -8.44
N GLY A 285 26.93 -2.33 -9.08
CA GLY A 285 26.76 -2.53 -10.51
C GLY A 285 26.53 -1.22 -11.26
N ASN A 286 26.11 -1.30 -12.53
CA ASN A 286 25.90 -0.11 -13.36
C ASN A 286 24.54 0.56 -13.14
N HIS A 287 23.57 -0.13 -12.54
CA HIS A 287 22.26 0.44 -12.16
C HIS A 287 22.25 1.04 -10.74
N ASP A 288 23.27 0.74 -9.94
CA ASP A 288 23.36 1.18 -8.55
C ASP A 288 23.84 2.62 -8.46
N SER A 289 22.95 3.51 -8.03
CA SER A 289 23.28 4.91 -7.90
C SER A 289 24.08 5.19 -6.62
N PRO A 290 24.88 6.28 -6.57
CA PRO A 290 25.58 6.68 -5.35
C PRO A 290 24.67 6.88 -4.13
N ALA A 291 23.36 7.09 -4.35
CA ALA A 291 22.39 7.17 -3.26
C ALA A 291 22.10 5.79 -2.64
N VAL A 292 21.94 4.76 -3.49
CA VAL A 292 21.77 3.36 -3.06
C VAL A 292 23.02 2.88 -2.35
N THR A 293 24.19 3.09 -2.95
CA THR A 293 25.48 2.69 -2.38
C THR A 293 25.72 3.32 -1.01
N ARG A 294 25.44 4.62 -0.83
CA ARG A 294 25.56 5.30 0.47
C ARG A 294 24.55 4.81 1.50
N ALA A 295 23.33 4.48 1.07
CA ALA A 295 22.33 3.94 1.98
C ALA A 295 22.77 2.57 2.51
N LEU A 296 23.27 1.70 1.63
CA LEU A 296 23.79 0.38 2.00
C LEU A 296 25.05 0.45 2.86
N ALA A 297 25.99 1.35 2.53
CA ALA A 297 27.22 1.54 3.31
C ALA A 297 26.97 2.07 4.74
N GLY A 298 25.78 2.60 5.01
CA GLY A 298 25.38 3.07 6.35
C GLY A 298 24.83 1.97 7.26
N LEU A 299 24.62 0.75 6.74
CA LEU A 299 24.06 -0.37 7.49
C LEU A 299 25.15 -1.15 8.23
N GLU A 300 24.82 -1.60 9.43
CA GLU A 300 25.67 -2.52 10.18
C GLU A 300 25.68 -3.90 9.50
N GLY A 301 26.85 -4.54 9.37
CA GLY A 301 26.97 -5.83 8.67
C GLY A 301 27.08 -5.76 7.15
N VAL A 302 26.97 -4.56 6.54
CA VAL A 302 27.14 -4.37 5.09
C VAL A 302 28.51 -3.76 4.79
N THR A 303 29.28 -4.41 3.92
CA THR A 303 30.54 -3.88 3.38
C THR A 303 30.40 -3.59 1.90
N VAL A 304 30.51 -2.33 1.53
CA VAL A 304 30.49 -1.91 0.13
C VAL A 304 31.92 -1.84 -0.43
N LEU A 305 32.16 -2.51 -1.55
CA LEU A 305 33.45 -2.51 -2.25
C LEU A 305 33.40 -1.59 -3.48
N GLU A 306 33.94 -0.38 -3.32
CA GLU A 306 34.10 0.59 -4.41
C GLU A 306 35.57 0.64 -4.85
N ASN A 307 35.97 -0.25 -5.76
CA ASN A 307 37.38 -0.39 -6.19
C ASN A 307 38.37 -0.64 -5.03
N THR A 308 37.92 -1.29 -3.96
CA THR A 308 38.69 -1.58 -2.75
C THR A 308 38.63 -3.08 -2.39
N SER A 309 39.47 -3.51 -1.45
CA SER A 309 39.47 -4.87 -0.89
C SER A 309 39.15 -4.85 0.61
N THR A 310 38.45 -5.86 1.12
CA THR A 310 38.09 -5.99 2.56
C THR A 310 38.37 -7.41 3.09
N VAL A 311 38.39 -7.56 4.43
CA VAL A 311 38.44 -8.85 5.14
C VAL A 311 37.16 -8.98 5.95
N VAL A 312 36.41 -10.07 5.71
CA VAL A 312 35.11 -10.38 6.33
C VAL A 312 35.27 -11.53 7.30
#